data_AF-A0A5E4FXI4-F1
#
_entry.id   AF-A0A5E4FXI4-F1
#
_cell.length_a   1.000
_cell.length_b   1.000
_cell.length_c   1.000
_cell.angle_alpha   90.00
_cell.angle_beta   90.00
_cell.angle_gamma   90.00
#
_symmetry.space_group_name_H-M   'P 1'
#
loop_
_entity.id
_entity.type
_entity.pdbx_description
1 polymer ?
#
loop_
_entity_poly.entity_id
_entity_poly.type
_entity_poly.pdbx_seq_one_letter_code
_entity_poly.pdbx_strand_id
1 'polypeptide(L)'
;MAGKVSNFSDLIQRVAASCLLHPLAAGRHNPGNSPVSRGGGDEEDEACENESCDEHDEDDEEEEDEGEIGDGGLGFRAREDRGTSTKTKTEVMEMEMAMREVFDAVSAMKKAYVSLQEAHSPWDPEKLRTADVAVVGELRKLGVLRERFRRRCTAGGGGGGSGVVMTASTLREVVAPYEAAVEELKREVKSSEVEIQNLKEKLNGVVNISHSKKGRSLSRRKVGCSSQAQVAVAPAPELFEATMSQVREASKSFTSLLLSLMRGAHWDIAAAVRSIEAATATAITAGSFSTSSIIATQNGNAKYALQSYISRKLFQGFDHETFYMDGSLSSLLNPDQHRRDCFARYRDFKAMDPTELLGILPTCQFGKFCNAKYLAIVHPKMEESLFGDLEQRRHVLDGGHPRSEFYGEFLGLAKAVWLLHLLAFSLDPAPSQFEASRGAEFHPDYMDSVVKFAGGRVPSGQVVGFPVSPGFKLGNGSVIKARVYLVNRN
;
A
#
# COMPACT_ATOMS: atom_id res chain seq x y z
N MET A 1 22.29 -2.55 -0.02
CA MET A 1 21.37 -1.71 0.78
C MET A 1 20.47 -2.64 1.57
N ALA A 2 20.78 -2.92 2.84
CA ALA A 2 20.11 -3.96 3.62
C ALA A 2 19.61 -3.39 4.96
N GLY A 3 18.32 -3.59 5.20
CA GLY A 3 17.71 -3.88 6.50
C GLY A 3 17.82 -2.84 7.61
N LYS A 4 16.93 -1.83 7.62
CA LYS A 4 16.52 -1.20 8.88
C LYS A 4 15.72 -2.23 9.69
N VAL A 5 16.12 -2.41 10.95
CA VAL A 5 15.48 -3.29 11.93
C VAL A 5 13.99 -2.96 12.00
N SER A 6 13.15 -3.93 11.67
CA SER A 6 11.69 -3.78 11.70
C SER A 6 11.23 -3.91 13.14
N ASN A 7 10.65 -2.84 13.70
CA ASN A 7 9.88 -2.94 14.93
C ASN A 7 8.72 -3.94 14.69
N PHE A 8 8.32 -4.73 15.69
CA PHE A 8 7.17 -5.64 15.55
C PHE A 8 5.88 -4.87 15.20
N SER A 9 5.76 -3.62 15.68
CA SER A 9 4.70 -2.70 15.26
C SER A 9 4.72 -2.42 13.76
N ASP A 10 5.91 -2.24 13.16
CA ASP A 10 6.07 -2.11 11.69
C ASP A 10 5.68 -3.40 10.97
N LEU A 11 5.92 -4.57 11.57
CA LEU A 11 5.56 -5.85 10.96
C LEU A 11 4.05 -6.07 11.00
N ILE A 12 3.39 -5.77 12.13
CA ILE A 12 1.92 -5.79 12.23
C ILE A 12 1.33 -4.80 11.23
N GLN A 13 1.86 -3.58 11.13
CA GLN A 13 1.34 -2.58 10.22
C GLN A 13 1.53 -2.98 8.75
N ARG A 14 2.64 -3.63 8.41
CA ARG A 14 2.85 -4.21 7.07
C ARG A 14 1.94 -5.40 6.78
N VAL A 15 1.71 -6.28 7.75
CA VAL A 15 0.82 -7.45 7.59
C VAL A 15 -0.64 -7.02 7.52
N ALA A 16 -1.08 -6.11 8.39
CA ALA A 16 -2.42 -5.51 8.35
C ALA A 16 -2.66 -4.77 7.02
N ALA A 17 -1.68 -3.99 6.54
CA ALA A 17 -1.76 -3.36 5.23
C ALA A 17 -1.82 -4.41 4.09
N SER A 18 -1.10 -5.53 4.20
CA SER A 18 -1.13 -6.60 3.21
C SER A 18 -2.45 -7.40 3.20
N CYS A 19 -3.07 -7.63 4.36
CA CYS A 19 -4.37 -8.31 4.47
C CYS A 19 -5.54 -7.44 3.97
N LEU A 20 -5.41 -6.10 4.05
CA LEU A 20 -6.35 -5.15 3.45
C LEU A 20 -6.22 -5.09 1.91
N LEU A 21 -5.04 -5.42 1.37
CA LEU A 21 -4.77 -5.48 -0.06
C LEU A 21 -5.08 -6.86 -0.67
N HIS A 22 -5.06 -7.93 0.13
CA HIS A 22 -5.39 -9.29 -0.27
C HIS A 22 -6.19 -10.01 0.83
N PRO A 23 -7.53 -10.08 0.74
CA PRO A 23 -8.34 -10.92 1.62
C PRO A 23 -7.93 -12.38 1.44
N LEU A 24 -7.35 -12.99 2.48
CA LEU A 24 -7.05 -14.43 2.49
C LEU A 24 -8.35 -15.22 2.74
N ALA A 25 -9.17 -15.38 1.70
CA ALA A 25 -10.11 -16.48 1.53
C ALA A 25 -10.79 -16.40 0.14
N ALA A 26 -10.28 -17.15 -0.83
CA ALA A 26 -11.10 -17.71 -1.90
C ALA A 26 -10.70 -19.18 -2.03
N GLY A 27 -11.54 -20.05 -1.47
CA GLY A 27 -11.36 -21.48 -1.52
C GLY A 27 -11.20 -21.97 -2.95
N ARG A 28 -10.32 -22.96 -3.13
CA ARG A 28 -10.26 -23.79 -4.33
C ARG A 28 -11.65 -24.35 -4.61
N HIS A 29 -12.31 -23.87 -5.66
CA HIS A 29 -13.33 -24.63 -6.35
C HIS A 29 -12.79 -25.13 -7.68
N ASN A 30 -12.66 -26.45 -7.75
CA ASN A 30 -12.36 -27.24 -8.93
C ASN A 30 -13.60 -27.26 -9.85
N PRO A 31 -13.50 -27.08 -11.18
CA PRO A 31 -14.66 -27.12 -12.06
C PRO A 31 -14.92 -28.55 -12.54
N GLY A 32 -16.15 -29.04 -12.33
CA GLY A 32 -16.62 -30.34 -12.83
C GLY A 32 -18.14 -30.48 -12.74
N ASN A 33 -18.82 -30.06 -13.82
CA ASN A 33 -20.15 -30.45 -14.31
C ASN A 33 -21.35 -30.75 -13.36
N SER A 34 -22.30 -29.81 -13.35
CA SER A 34 -23.68 -29.91 -13.93
C SER A 34 -24.78 -30.81 -13.28
N PRO A 35 -26.09 -30.53 -13.54
CA PRO A 35 -27.02 -30.04 -12.50
C PRO A 35 -28.32 -30.86 -12.34
N VAL A 36 -29.04 -30.74 -11.21
CA VAL A 36 -30.48 -31.06 -11.12
C VAL A 36 -31.21 -30.18 -10.08
N SER A 37 -32.45 -29.84 -10.43
CA SER A 37 -33.42 -28.89 -9.87
C SER A 37 -34.23 -29.32 -8.63
N ARG A 38 -35.03 -28.35 -8.14
CA ARG A 38 -36.21 -28.36 -7.22
C ARG A 38 -35.86 -28.16 -5.74
N GLY A 39 -36.54 -27.36 -4.91
CA GLY A 39 -37.78 -26.56 -4.95
C GLY A 39 -38.19 -26.38 -3.45
N GLY A 40 -38.39 -25.16 -2.93
CA GLY A 40 -39.69 -24.59 -2.56
C GLY A 40 -39.89 -24.46 -1.03
N GLY A 41 -40.58 -23.37 -0.59
CA GLY A 41 -41.19 -23.13 0.75
C GLY A 41 -40.25 -22.56 1.83
N ASP A 42 -40.43 -21.33 2.35
CA ASP A 42 -41.38 -20.85 3.41
C ASP A 42 -40.89 -21.26 4.82
N GLU A 43 -40.93 -20.54 5.95
CA GLU A 43 -41.24 -19.18 6.46
C GLU A 43 -40.66 -19.13 7.92
N GLU A 44 -40.78 -17.98 8.61
CA GLU A 44 -40.80 -17.77 10.09
C GLU A 44 -39.50 -17.43 10.89
N ASP A 45 -39.38 -16.12 11.20
CA ASP A 45 -39.39 -15.41 12.51
C ASP A 45 -38.61 -15.83 13.79
N GLU A 46 -38.40 -14.79 14.63
CA GLU A 46 -37.97 -14.70 16.05
C GLU A 46 -36.44 -14.63 16.32
N ALA A 47 -35.84 -13.47 16.63
CA ALA A 47 -35.88 -12.63 17.85
C ALA A 47 -34.89 -13.05 18.97
N CYS A 48 -33.98 -12.10 19.25
CA CYS A 48 -33.35 -11.70 20.52
C CYS A 48 -33.03 -12.75 21.61
N GLU A 49 -31.78 -12.82 22.08
CA GLU A 49 -31.35 -12.26 23.39
C GLU A 49 -29.89 -12.64 23.75
N ASN A 50 -29.42 -11.92 24.76
CA ASN A 50 -28.07 -11.67 25.26
C ASN A 50 -27.58 -12.76 26.25
N GLU A 51 -26.42 -12.50 26.89
CA GLU A 51 -25.82 -13.21 28.07
C GLU A 51 -24.96 -14.44 27.70
N SER A 52 -23.89 -14.85 28.39
CA SER A 52 -23.02 -14.32 29.45
C SER A 52 -21.88 -15.36 29.58
N CYS A 53 -20.79 -14.95 30.23
CA CYS A 53 -19.52 -15.62 30.51
C CYS A 53 -19.55 -16.76 31.56
N ASP A 54 -18.44 -17.51 31.58
CA ASP A 54 -17.87 -18.38 32.65
C ASP A 54 -18.55 -19.74 32.92
N GLU A 55 -17.91 -20.85 33.31
CA GLU A 55 -16.52 -21.29 33.62
C GLU A 55 -16.56 -22.86 33.68
N HIS A 56 -15.40 -23.52 33.57
CA HIS A 56 -14.94 -24.86 34.05
C HIS A 56 -15.94 -25.98 34.47
N ASP A 57 -15.73 -27.28 34.19
CA ASP A 57 -14.69 -28.16 34.74
C ASP A 57 -14.57 -29.53 33.99
N GLU A 58 -13.42 -30.17 34.19
CA GLU A 58 -13.00 -31.51 33.75
C GLU A 58 -13.70 -32.63 34.55
N ASP A 59 -13.89 -33.82 33.97
CA ASP A 59 -13.81 -35.10 34.71
C ASP A 59 -13.67 -36.29 33.72
N ASP A 60 -12.60 -37.07 33.94
CA ASP A 60 -12.25 -38.35 33.31
C ASP A 60 -13.00 -39.50 34.00
N GLU A 61 -13.55 -40.47 33.26
CA GLU A 61 -13.76 -41.83 33.76
C GLU A 61 -13.48 -42.89 32.67
N GLU A 62 -12.52 -43.76 32.97
CA GLU A 62 -12.19 -45.01 32.25
C GLU A 62 -13.06 -46.16 32.77
N GLU A 63 -13.57 -47.03 31.90
CA GLU A 63 -13.98 -48.40 32.26
C GLU A 63 -13.73 -49.34 31.05
N GLU A 64 -12.90 -50.36 31.27
CA GLU A 64 -12.66 -51.52 30.39
C GLU A 64 -13.65 -52.64 30.75
N ASP A 65 -14.21 -53.39 29.78
CA ASP A 65 -14.45 -54.83 29.96
C ASP A 65 -14.58 -55.60 28.63
N GLU A 66 -14.09 -56.83 28.66
CA GLU A 66 -13.86 -57.77 27.57
C GLU A 66 -15.09 -58.66 27.22
N GLY A 67 -15.10 -59.27 26.03
CA GLY A 67 -16.08 -60.31 25.69
C GLY A 67 -15.90 -60.96 24.31
N GLU A 68 -15.57 -62.25 24.33
CA GLU A 68 -15.07 -63.13 23.25
C GLU A 68 -16.03 -63.57 22.10
N ILE A 69 -15.40 -63.73 20.92
CA ILE A 69 -15.42 -64.83 19.90
C ILE A 69 -16.69 -65.18 19.08
N GLY A 70 -16.50 -65.19 17.74
CA GLY A 70 -17.33 -65.93 16.78
C GLY A 70 -16.83 -65.90 15.32
N ASP A 71 -15.93 -66.84 15.01
CA ASP A 71 -15.41 -67.41 13.73
C ASP A 71 -15.95 -66.95 12.33
N GLY A 72 -15.05 -66.87 11.34
CA GLY A 72 -15.41 -66.66 9.93
C GLY A 72 -14.31 -66.35 8.90
N GLY A 73 -13.25 -67.14 8.81
CA GLY A 73 -12.62 -67.55 7.53
C GLY A 73 -11.83 -66.58 6.62
N LEU A 74 -10.57 -66.99 6.36
CA LEU A 74 -9.78 -66.86 5.11
C LEU A 74 -8.87 -65.63 4.88
N GLY A 75 -7.68 -65.68 5.49
CA GLY A 75 -6.42 -65.86 4.73
C GLY A 75 -5.75 -64.67 4.03
N PHE A 76 -4.78 -64.04 4.70
CA PHE A 76 -3.47 -63.72 4.09
C PHE A 76 -2.40 -63.55 5.19
N ARG A 77 -1.34 -64.36 5.15
CA ARG A 77 -0.19 -64.26 6.05
C ARG A 77 0.77 -63.16 5.56
N ALA A 78 1.12 -62.21 6.43
CA ALA A 78 2.42 -61.54 6.37
C ALA A 78 2.83 -61.00 7.76
N ARG A 79 3.63 -61.81 8.46
CA ARG A 79 4.82 -61.46 9.26
C ARG A 79 4.75 -60.23 10.18
N GLU A 80 4.66 -60.49 11.48
CA GLU A 80 4.95 -59.54 12.56
C GLU A 80 6.37 -58.94 12.42
N ASP A 81 6.46 -57.60 12.48
CA ASP A 81 7.68 -56.87 12.77
C ASP A 81 7.52 -56.12 14.10
N ARG A 82 7.96 -56.77 15.17
CA ARG A 82 7.78 -56.38 16.58
C ARG A 82 8.73 -55.23 17.03
N GLY A 83 9.45 -54.61 16.10
CA GLY A 83 10.36 -53.47 16.35
C GLY A 83 9.81 -52.10 15.94
N THR A 84 8.71 -52.07 15.18
CA THR A 84 8.19 -50.83 14.54
C THR A 84 7.20 -50.06 15.43
N SER A 85 6.45 -50.77 16.28
CA SER A 85 5.32 -50.19 17.05
C SER A 85 5.76 -49.27 18.20
N THR A 86 6.86 -49.57 18.88
CA THR A 86 7.39 -48.72 19.96
C THR A 86 8.02 -47.44 19.40
N LYS A 87 8.69 -47.52 18.26
CA LYS A 87 9.30 -46.38 17.56
C LYS A 87 8.24 -45.39 17.06
N THR A 88 7.14 -45.89 16.51
CA THR A 88 6.01 -45.04 16.11
C THR A 88 5.33 -44.40 17.31
N LYS A 89 5.21 -45.10 18.45
CA LYS A 89 4.62 -44.54 19.67
C LYS A 89 5.48 -43.42 20.27
N THR A 90 6.80 -43.58 20.27
CA THR A 90 7.73 -42.51 20.72
C THR A 90 7.73 -41.31 19.78
N GLU A 91 7.70 -41.53 18.47
CA GLU A 91 7.64 -40.44 17.48
C GLU A 91 6.33 -39.63 17.59
N VAL A 92 5.21 -40.30 17.88
CA VAL A 92 3.91 -39.65 18.13
C VAL A 92 3.95 -38.83 19.42
N MET A 93 4.44 -39.37 20.54
CA MET A 93 4.56 -38.63 21.80
C MET A 93 5.47 -37.39 21.67
N GLU A 94 6.56 -37.50 20.92
CA GLU A 94 7.44 -36.36 20.67
C GLU A 94 6.80 -35.28 19.78
N MET A 95 5.98 -35.68 18.81
CA MET A 95 5.21 -34.77 17.96
C MET A 95 4.15 -34.02 18.77
N GLU A 96 3.47 -34.73 19.68
CA GLU A 96 2.51 -34.14 20.61
C GLU A 96 3.18 -33.13 21.55
N MET A 97 4.36 -33.46 22.11
CA MET A 97 5.12 -32.51 22.93
C MET A 97 5.54 -31.27 22.13
N ALA A 98 6.03 -31.44 20.90
CA ALA A 98 6.39 -30.32 20.04
C ALA A 98 5.18 -29.44 19.70
N MET A 99 4.00 -30.04 19.50
CA MET A 99 2.75 -29.33 19.26
C MET A 99 2.31 -28.53 20.50
N ARG A 100 2.43 -29.10 21.70
CA ARG A 100 2.20 -28.38 22.97
C ARG A 100 3.14 -27.19 23.13
N GLU A 101 4.44 -27.35 22.86
CA GLU A 101 5.41 -26.25 22.93
C GLU A 101 5.08 -25.09 21.96
N VAL A 102 4.54 -25.40 20.78
CA VAL A 102 4.09 -24.40 19.81
C VAL A 102 2.84 -23.68 20.32
N PHE A 103 1.86 -24.40 20.83
CA PHE A 103 0.66 -23.79 21.39
C PHE A 103 0.97 -22.91 22.61
N ASP A 104 1.88 -23.35 23.48
CA ASP A 104 2.34 -22.57 24.63
C ASP A 104 3.03 -21.28 24.18
N ALA A 105 3.90 -21.34 23.16
CA ALA A 105 4.58 -20.17 22.62
C ALA A 105 3.60 -19.20 21.92
N VAL A 106 2.61 -19.71 21.19
CA VAL A 106 1.56 -18.86 20.57
C VAL A 106 0.68 -18.23 21.65
N SER A 107 0.32 -18.98 22.70
CA SER A 107 -0.47 -18.49 23.83
C SER A 107 0.30 -17.41 24.61
N ALA A 108 1.59 -17.63 24.88
CA ALA A 108 2.47 -16.65 25.52
C ALA A 108 2.66 -15.39 24.65
N MET A 109 2.83 -15.57 23.33
CA MET A 109 2.89 -14.45 22.38
C MET A 109 1.60 -13.64 22.39
N LYS A 110 0.43 -14.30 22.42
CA LYS A 110 -0.87 -13.63 22.51
C LYS A 110 -1.00 -12.83 23.81
N LYS A 111 -0.61 -13.40 24.95
CA LYS A 111 -0.59 -12.70 26.25
C LYS A 111 0.34 -11.47 26.21
N ALA A 112 1.55 -11.63 25.67
CA ALA A 112 2.50 -10.53 25.53
C ALA A 112 1.97 -9.42 24.59
N TYR A 113 1.24 -9.79 23.54
CA TYR A 113 0.60 -8.84 22.64
C TYR A 113 -0.54 -8.06 23.30
N VAL A 114 -1.35 -8.72 24.14
CA VAL A 114 -2.39 -8.03 24.94
C VAL A 114 -1.73 -7.05 25.91
N SER A 115 -0.67 -7.44 26.62
CA SER A 115 0.08 -6.51 27.49
C SER A 115 0.68 -5.33 26.73
N LEU A 116 1.05 -5.51 25.45
CA LEU A 116 1.48 -4.42 24.58
C LEU A 116 0.33 -3.46 24.26
N GLN A 117 -0.87 -3.99 23.96
CA GLN A 117 -2.07 -3.19 23.71
C GLN A 117 -2.51 -2.41 24.96
N GLU A 118 -2.45 -3.03 26.14
CA GLU A 118 -2.78 -2.38 27.42
C GLU A 118 -1.79 -1.24 27.76
N ALA A 119 -0.50 -1.40 27.43
CA ALA A 119 0.51 -0.36 27.64
C ALA A 119 0.33 0.88 26.75
N HIS A 120 -0.50 0.80 25.70
CA HIS A 120 -0.83 1.93 24.84
C HIS A 120 -1.92 2.86 25.42
N SER A 121 -2.68 2.43 26.44
CA SER A 121 -3.75 3.26 27.03
C SER A 121 -4.06 2.91 28.49
N PRO A 122 -3.66 3.74 29.47
CA PRO A 122 -2.84 4.96 29.32
C PRO A 122 -1.42 4.65 28.85
N TRP A 123 -0.83 5.54 28.04
CA TRP A 123 0.52 5.35 27.50
C TRP A 123 1.58 5.21 28.61
N ASP A 124 2.18 4.03 28.70
CA ASP A 124 3.26 3.71 29.65
C ASP A 124 4.49 3.17 28.89
N PRO A 125 5.58 3.97 28.77
CA PRO A 125 6.74 3.59 27.98
C PRO A 125 7.55 2.42 28.58
N GLU A 126 7.51 2.21 29.90
CA GLU A 126 8.24 1.11 30.54
C GLU A 126 7.52 -0.22 30.36
N LYS A 127 6.18 -0.22 30.49
CA LYS A 127 5.35 -1.38 30.18
C LYS A 127 5.40 -1.74 28.70
N LEU A 128 5.39 -0.73 27.82
CA LEU A 128 5.49 -0.93 26.38
C LEU A 128 6.80 -1.61 25.99
N ARG A 129 7.93 -1.15 26.55
CA ARG A 129 9.25 -1.76 26.31
C ARG A 129 9.32 -3.21 26.84
N THR A 130 8.71 -3.47 27.99
CA THR A 130 8.69 -4.82 28.60
C THR A 130 7.85 -5.79 27.76
N ALA A 131 6.66 -5.35 27.32
CA ALA A 131 5.79 -6.14 26.46
C ALA A 131 6.40 -6.38 25.07
N ASP A 132 7.09 -5.39 24.48
CA ASP A 132 7.80 -5.54 23.20
C ASP A 132 8.90 -6.61 23.29
N VAL A 133 9.71 -6.57 24.34
CA VAL A 133 10.75 -7.60 24.58
C VAL A 133 10.13 -8.98 24.74
N ALA A 134 9.00 -9.11 25.44
CA ALA A 134 8.30 -10.38 25.60
C ALA A 134 7.76 -10.93 24.27
N VAL A 135 7.14 -10.08 23.43
CA VAL A 135 6.65 -10.47 22.10
C VAL A 135 7.80 -10.93 21.20
N VAL A 136 8.89 -10.17 21.16
CA VAL A 136 10.09 -10.54 20.39
C VAL A 136 10.70 -11.85 20.90
N GLY A 137 10.67 -12.07 22.22
CA GLY A 137 11.10 -13.31 22.86
C GLY A 137 10.31 -14.54 22.37
N GLU A 138 8.99 -14.45 22.38
CA GLU A 138 8.12 -15.56 21.94
C GLU A 138 8.20 -15.82 20.43
N LEU A 139 8.35 -14.77 19.60
CA LEU A 139 8.59 -14.93 18.16
C LEU A 139 9.92 -15.64 17.87
N ARG A 140 10.97 -15.36 18.65
CA ARG A 140 12.24 -16.08 18.56
C ARG A 140 12.07 -17.55 18.96
N LYS A 141 11.32 -17.83 20.02
CA LYS A 141 11.01 -19.19 20.47
C LYS A 141 10.25 -19.98 19.38
N LEU A 142 9.26 -19.37 18.73
CA LEU A 142 8.57 -19.94 17.57
C LEU A 142 9.51 -20.18 16.38
N GLY A 143 10.46 -19.27 16.13
CA GLY A 143 11.51 -19.45 15.12
C GLY A 143 12.38 -20.68 15.39
N VAL A 144 12.78 -20.90 16.65
CA VAL A 144 13.54 -22.08 17.08
C VAL A 144 12.72 -23.35 16.93
N LEU A 145 11.44 -23.35 17.34
CA LEU A 145 10.52 -24.48 17.20
C LEU A 145 10.32 -24.86 15.73
N ARG A 146 10.12 -23.88 14.84
CA ARG A 146 10.00 -24.08 13.38
C ARG A 146 11.26 -24.71 12.80
N GLU A 147 12.44 -24.28 13.22
CA GLU A 147 13.71 -24.83 12.75
C GLU A 147 13.95 -26.25 13.28
N ARG A 148 13.60 -26.53 14.54
CA ARG A 148 13.63 -27.90 15.11
C ARG A 148 12.71 -28.84 14.35
N PHE A 149 11.49 -28.41 14.04
CA PHE A 149 10.53 -29.17 13.23
C PHE A 149 11.09 -29.45 11.83
N ARG A 150 11.62 -28.43 11.15
CA ARG A 150 12.22 -28.57 9.81
C ARG A 150 13.37 -29.59 9.80
N ARG A 151 14.28 -29.52 10.77
CA ARG A 151 15.40 -30.47 10.90
C ARG A 151 14.93 -31.91 11.10
N ARG A 152 13.84 -32.10 11.85
CA ARG A 152 13.22 -33.41 12.08
C ARG A 152 12.60 -33.98 10.80
N CYS A 153 11.89 -33.16 10.02
CA CYS A 153 11.32 -33.56 8.73
C CYS A 153 12.40 -33.91 7.69
N THR A 154 13.56 -33.26 7.73
CA THR A 154 14.68 -33.56 6.81
C THR A 154 15.51 -34.78 7.20
N ALA A 155 15.46 -35.23 8.46
CA ALA A 155 16.21 -36.40 8.92
C ALA A 155 15.56 -37.76 8.58
N GLY A 156 14.30 -37.76 8.11
CA GLY A 156 13.57 -38.97 7.70
C GLY A 156 13.83 -39.45 6.26
N GLY A 157 14.58 -38.70 5.47
CA GLY A 157 14.94 -39.07 4.09
C GLY A 157 16.37 -39.60 4.02
N GLY A 158 16.54 -40.91 3.94
CA GLY A 158 17.85 -41.53 3.78
C GLY A 158 18.53 -41.17 2.45
N GLY A 159 19.81 -40.79 2.52
CA GLY A 159 20.74 -40.94 1.41
C GLY A 159 21.72 -39.78 1.17
N GLY A 160 23.00 -40.02 1.49
CA GLY A 160 24.11 -39.43 0.74
C GLY A 160 24.83 -38.27 1.42
N GLY A 161 26.06 -38.55 1.87
CA GLY A 161 26.89 -37.63 2.66
C GLY A 161 27.34 -36.36 1.93
N SER A 162 27.41 -35.27 2.71
CA SER A 162 28.38 -34.15 2.62
C SER A 162 27.80 -32.92 3.35
N GLY A 163 27.56 -33.00 4.67
CA GLY A 163 26.84 -31.93 5.38
C GLY A 163 27.42 -31.46 6.71
N VAL A 164 28.42 -32.14 7.27
CA VAL A 164 28.84 -31.86 8.66
C VAL A 164 29.86 -30.71 8.76
N VAL A 165 30.52 -30.32 7.66
CA VAL A 165 31.52 -29.23 7.66
C VAL A 165 30.91 -27.86 7.31
N MET A 166 29.71 -27.81 6.69
CA MET A 166 29.11 -26.54 6.23
C MET A 166 28.36 -25.75 7.30
N THR A 167 28.10 -26.31 8.48
CA THR A 167 27.24 -25.65 9.49
C THR A 167 28.00 -24.66 10.38
N ALA A 168 29.29 -24.89 10.64
CA ALA A 168 30.10 -23.97 11.44
C ALA A 168 30.61 -22.78 10.62
N SER A 169 30.91 -22.98 9.33
CA SER A 169 31.32 -21.91 8.41
C SER A 169 30.16 -20.97 8.08
N THR A 170 28.96 -21.51 7.82
CA THR A 170 27.78 -20.69 7.49
C THR A 170 27.26 -19.90 8.69
N LEU A 171 27.35 -20.42 9.92
CA LEU A 171 27.00 -19.64 11.12
C LEU A 171 27.97 -18.47 11.35
N ARG A 172 29.28 -18.69 11.18
CA ARG A 172 30.27 -17.59 11.31
C ARG A 172 30.13 -16.57 10.19
N GLU A 173 29.83 -17.00 8.97
CA GLU A 173 29.64 -16.13 7.80
C GLU A 173 28.34 -15.30 7.88
N VAL A 174 27.29 -15.84 8.50
CA VAL A 174 26.04 -15.11 8.76
C VAL A 174 26.19 -14.17 9.96
N VAL A 175 27.00 -14.51 10.97
CA VAL A 175 27.17 -13.69 12.20
C VAL A 175 28.19 -12.56 12.02
N ALA A 176 29.26 -12.77 11.26
CA ALA A 176 30.31 -11.78 11.00
C ALA A 176 29.80 -10.40 10.51
N PRO A 177 28.85 -10.28 9.57
CA PRO A 177 28.33 -8.97 9.18
C PRO A 177 27.52 -8.28 10.29
N TYR A 178 26.85 -9.03 11.17
CA TYR A 178 26.15 -8.45 12.33
C TYR A 178 27.12 -8.00 13.41
N GLU A 179 28.18 -8.77 13.67
CA GLU A 179 29.26 -8.37 14.60
C GLU A 179 29.97 -7.10 14.10
N ALA A 180 30.27 -7.02 12.80
CA ALA A 180 30.84 -5.82 12.19
C ALA A 180 29.89 -4.61 12.29
N ALA A 181 28.59 -4.80 12.04
CA ALA A 181 27.59 -3.74 12.18
C ALA A 181 27.47 -3.26 13.65
N VAL A 182 27.54 -4.17 14.62
CA VAL A 182 27.51 -3.81 16.06
C VAL A 182 28.74 -3.00 16.45
N GLU A 183 29.93 -3.37 15.98
CA GLU A 183 31.15 -2.60 16.26
C GLU A 183 31.15 -1.23 15.55
N GLU A 184 30.56 -1.13 14.34
CA GLU A 184 30.37 0.14 13.65
C GLU A 184 29.38 1.05 14.40
N LEU A 185 28.24 0.52 14.85
CA LEU A 185 27.28 1.24 15.68
C LEU A 185 27.89 1.71 16.99
N LYS A 186 28.69 0.88 17.67
CA LYS A 186 29.42 1.28 18.88
C LYS A 186 30.40 2.41 18.60
N ARG A 187 31.06 2.43 17.45
CA ARG A 187 31.97 3.52 17.04
C ARG A 187 31.20 4.81 16.78
N GLU A 188 30.05 4.72 16.13
CA GLU A 188 29.19 5.88 15.81
C GLU A 188 28.55 6.47 17.07
N VAL A 189 28.13 5.64 18.03
CA VAL A 189 27.68 6.08 19.36
C VAL A 189 28.79 6.84 20.08
N LYS A 190 30.01 6.29 20.15
CA LYS A 190 31.15 6.98 20.77
C LYS A 190 31.49 8.30 20.06
N SER A 191 31.44 8.33 18.73
CA SER A 191 31.65 9.55 17.95
C SER A 191 30.60 10.62 18.27
N SER A 192 29.33 10.21 18.34
CA SER A 192 28.20 11.08 18.67
C SER A 192 28.27 11.58 20.11
N GLU A 193 28.71 10.74 21.05
CA GLU A 193 28.93 11.13 22.46
C GLU A 193 30.02 12.22 22.58
N VAL A 194 31.11 12.10 21.81
CA VAL A 194 32.17 13.12 21.75
C VAL A 194 31.64 14.41 21.12
N GLU A 195 30.83 14.34 20.07
CA GLU A 195 30.22 15.50 19.45
C GLU A 195 29.24 16.21 20.40
N ILE A 196 28.41 15.44 21.12
CA ILE A 196 27.52 15.98 22.15
C ILE A 196 28.32 16.67 23.25
N GLN A 197 29.43 16.08 23.69
CA GLN A 197 30.29 16.70 24.70
C GLN A 197 30.91 18.01 24.21
N ASN A 198 31.38 18.04 22.96
CA ASN A 198 31.91 19.25 22.31
C ASN A 198 30.85 20.35 22.18
N LEU A 199 29.62 19.99 21.79
CA LEU A 199 28.49 20.92 21.71
C LEU A 199 28.08 21.45 23.09
N LYS A 200 28.09 20.60 24.13
CA LYS A 200 27.87 21.01 25.53
C LYS A 200 28.95 21.97 26.03
N GLU A 201 30.22 21.71 25.70
CA GLU A 201 31.33 22.61 26.06
C GLU A 201 31.22 23.96 25.33
N LYS A 202 30.86 23.97 24.04
CA LYS A 202 30.59 25.20 23.29
C LYS A 202 29.42 25.97 23.86
N LEU A 203 28.34 25.29 24.25
CA LEU A 203 27.18 25.91 24.89
C LEU A 203 27.57 26.53 26.23
N ASN A 204 28.32 25.81 27.07
CA ASN A 204 28.85 26.33 28.33
C ASN A 204 29.82 27.51 28.12
N GLY A 205 30.62 27.48 27.05
CA GLY A 205 31.48 28.59 26.66
C GLY A 205 30.69 29.85 26.31
N VAL A 206 29.61 29.73 25.55
CA VAL A 206 28.73 30.86 25.19
C VAL A 206 27.95 31.37 26.40
N VAL A 207 27.47 30.48 27.27
CA VAL A 207 26.76 30.84 28.51
C VAL A 207 27.71 31.56 29.49
N ASN A 208 28.95 31.11 29.64
CA ASN A 208 29.95 31.76 30.51
C ASN A 208 30.46 33.11 29.96
N ILE A 209 30.49 33.29 28.63
CA ILE A 209 30.80 34.60 27.99
C ILE A 209 29.65 35.60 28.20
N SER A 210 28.40 35.13 28.27
CA SER A 210 27.23 35.99 28.46
C SER A 210 27.12 36.63 29.86
N HIS A 211 27.81 36.08 30.87
CA HIS A 211 27.89 36.66 32.22
C HIS A 211 29.06 37.64 32.42
N SER A 212 29.92 37.83 31.42
CA SER A 212 31.05 38.76 31.51
C SER A 212 31.27 39.53 30.22
N LYS A 213 30.51 40.62 30.02
CA LYS A 213 31.00 41.92 29.50
C LYS A 213 29.83 42.82 29.09
N LYS A 214 29.54 43.75 29.99
CA LYS A 214 28.89 45.03 29.73
C LYS A 214 29.91 45.90 28.95
N GLY A 215 29.60 46.33 27.73
CA GLY A 215 30.36 47.43 27.11
C GLY A 215 30.46 47.50 25.59
N ARG A 216 29.88 48.58 25.05
CA ARG A 216 30.35 49.44 23.93
C ARG A 216 30.51 48.84 22.51
N SER A 217 29.56 49.24 21.66
CA SER A 217 29.74 50.18 20.52
C SER A 217 30.65 49.84 19.31
N LEU A 218 30.02 49.91 18.12
CA LEU A 218 30.50 50.28 16.77
C LEU A 218 31.43 49.32 15.99
N SER A 219 31.01 48.91 14.78
CA SER A 219 31.40 49.58 13.52
C SER A 219 30.93 48.82 12.27
N ARG A 220 30.47 49.56 11.26
CA ARG A 220 30.10 49.12 9.90
C ARG A 220 31.30 48.52 9.15
N ARG A 221 31.09 47.38 8.48
CA ARG A 221 31.46 47.26 7.06
C ARG A 221 30.60 46.22 6.36
N LYS A 222 29.80 46.72 5.41
CA LYS A 222 28.90 46.01 4.50
C LYS A 222 29.73 45.29 3.44
N VAL A 223 29.53 43.99 3.29
CA VAL A 223 29.91 43.22 2.10
C VAL A 223 28.68 42.40 1.74
N GLY A 224 28.13 42.67 0.56
CA GLY A 224 26.84 42.16 0.12
C GLY A 224 26.89 40.68 -0.22
N CYS A 225 26.00 39.93 0.42
CA CYS A 225 25.41 38.74 -0.17
C CYS A 225 23.91 38.95 -0.06
N SER A 226 23.25 39.26 -1.18
CA SER A 226 21.79 39.35 -1.24
C SER A 226 21.21 37.94 -1.28
N SER A 227 21.29 37.20 -0.17
CA SER A 227 20.26 36.22 0.15
C SER A 227 19.09 37.01 0.71
N GLN A 228 18.33 37.63 -0.19
CA GLN A 228 17.00 38.10 0.15
C GLN A 228 16.23 36.85 0.53
N ALA A 229 16.14 36.59 1.83
CA ALA A 229 15.16 35.71 2.42
C ALA A 229 13.81 36.22 1.94
N GLN A 230 13.35 35.68 0.81
CA GLN A 230 11.98 35.82 0.40
C GLN A 230 11.21 35.17 1.52
N VAL A 231 10.54 36.00 2.32
CA VAL A 231 9.42 35.60 3.15
C VAL A 231 8.61 34.62 2.32
N ALA A 232 8.58 33.36 2.74
CA ALA A 232 7.89 32.31 2.03
C ALA A 232 6.43 32.73 1.93
N VAL A 233 6.05 33.29 0.77
CA VAL A 233 4.65 33.52 0.44
C VAL A 233 4.04 32.12 0.41
N ALA A 234 3.16 31.85 1.38
CA ALA A 234 2.42 30.60 1.43
C ALA A 234 1.77 30.35 0.06
N PRO A 235 1.78 29.11 -0.46
CA PRO A 235 1.15 28.80 -1.73
C PRO A 235 -0.30 29.29 -1.70
N ALA A 236 -0.66 30.11 -2.67
CA ALA A 236 -2.01 30.66 -2.76
C ALA A 236 -2.95 29.57 -3.31
N PRO A 237 -4.16 29.38 -2.77
CA PRO A 237 -5.14 28.41 -3.26
C PRO A 237 -5.41 28.50 -4.78
N GLU A 238 -5.27 29.70 -5.35
CA GLU A 238 -5.41 29.99 -6.77
C GLU A 238 -4.35 29.25 -7.62
N LEU A 239 -3.16 29.01 -7.08
CA LEU A 239 -2.14 28.19 -7.76
C LEU A 239 -2.61 26.74 -7.90
N PHE A 240 -3.30 26.21 -6.89
CA PHE A 240 -3.85 24.86 -6.92
C PHE A 240 -4.95 24.74 -7.98
N GLU A 241 -5.85 25.72 -8.04
CA GLU A 241 -6.89 25.80 -9.09
C GLU A 241 -6.30 25.90 -10.51
N ALA A 242 -5.28 26.74 -10.69
CA ALA A 242 -4.58 26.90 -11.97
C ALA A 242 -3.86 25.60 -12.39
N THR A 243 -3.21 24.91 -11.44
CA THR A 243 -2.55 23.63 -11.73
C THR A 243 -3.58 22.52 -12.01
N MET A 244 -4.72 22.49 -11.33
CA MET A 244 -5.79 21.54 -11.65
C MET A 244 -6.40 21.80 -13.03
N SER A 245 -6.47 23.07 -13.47
CA SER A 245 -6.87 23.41 -14.83
C SER A 245 -5.88 22.89 -15.87
N GLN A 246 -4.57 22.94 -15.59
CA GLN A 246 -3.54 22.32 -16.43
C GLN A 246 -3.68 20.80 -16.50
N VAL A 247 -3.98 20.13 -15.37
CA VAL A 247 -4.27 18.69 -15.36
C VAL A 247 -5.46 18.37 -16.26
N ARG A 248 -6.53 19.17 -16.21
CA ARG A 248 -7.73 18.97 -17.05
C ARG A 248 -7.42 19.08 -18.55
N GLU A 249 -6.64 20.07 -18.97
CA GLU A 249 -6.25 20.22 -20.38
C GLU A 249 -5.26 19.14 -20.84
N ALA A 250 -4.23 18.84 -20.05
CA ALA A 250 -3.28 17.76 -20.37
C ALA A 250 -3.98 16.39 -20.45
N SER A 251 -4.93 16.14 -19.54
CA SER A 251 -5.73 14.92 -19.54
C SER A 251 -6.58 14.82 -20.81
N LYS A 252 -7.18 15.94 -21.25
CA LYS A 252 -7.96 15.99 -22.49
C LYS A 252 -7.09 15.78 -23.73
N SER A 253 -5.89 16.37 -23.78
CA SER A 253 -4.91 16.18 -24.86
C SER A 253 -4.53 14.70 -24.98
N PHE A 254 -4.01 14.13 -23.89
CA PHE A 254 -3.55 12.74 -23.86
C PHE A 254 -4.69 11.74 -24.17
N THR A 255 -5.89 11.97 -23.62
CA THR A 255 -7.08 11.14 -23.93
C THR A 255 -7.43 11.20 -25.42
N SER A 256 -7.31 12.38 -26.05
CA SER A 256 -7.60 12.54 -27.47
C SER A 256 -6.57 11.83 -28.34
N LEU A 257 -5.29 11.89 -27.97
CA LEU A 257 -4.23 11.13 -28.64
C LEU A 257 -4.47 9.62 -28.51
N LEU A 258 -4.71 9.12 -27.30
CA LEU A 258 -4.95 7.69 -27.07
C LEU A 258 -6.17 7.20 -27.86
N LEU A 259 -7.27 7.96 -27.85
CA LEU A 259 -8.47 7.63 -28.63
C LEU A 259 -8.20 7.65 -30.15
N SER A 260 -7.33 8.54 -30.63
CA SER A 260 -6.91 8.56 -32.03
C SER A 260 -6.12 7.30 -32.40
N LEU A 261 -5.18 6.89 -31.55
CA LEU A 261 -4.40 5.67 -31.76
C LEU A 261 -5.28 4.42 -31.71
N MET A 262 -6.22 4.34 -30.77
CA MET A 262 -7.19 3.22 -30.70
C MET A 262 -8.01 3.11 -32.00
N ARG A 263 -8.43 4.24 -32.58
CA ARG A 263 -9.12 4.25 -33.88
C ARG A 263 -8.21 3.82 -35.03
N GLY A 264 -6.96 4.27 -35.03
CA GLY A 264 -5.94 3.86 -36.00
C GLY A 264 -5.64 2.36 -35.94
N ALA A 265 -5.68 1.77 -34.74
CA ALA A 265 -5.53 0.34 -34.50
C ALA A 265 -6.84 -0.46 -34.71
N HIS A 266 -7.90 0.15 -35.25
CA HIS A 266 -9.20 -0.47 -35.53
C HIS A 266 -9.88 -1.11 -34.30
N TRP A 267 -9.72 -0.53 -33.11
CA TRP A 267 -10.39 -1.02 -31.90
C TRP A 267 -11.91 -0.84 -32.00
N ASP A 268 -12.67 -1.82 -31.49
CA ASP A 268 -14.06 -1.60 -31.11
C ASP A 268 -14.09 -0.72 -29.86
N ILE A 269 -14.24 0.59 -30.08
CA ILE A 269 -14.28 1.60 -29.03
C ILE A 269 -15.44 1.35 -28.06
N ALA A 270 -16.58 0.86 -28.54
CA ALA A 270 -17.73 0.57 -27.68
C ALA A 270 -17.45 -0.63 -26.76
N ALA A 271 -16.79 -1.67 -27.28
CA ALA A 271 -16.33 -2.80 -26.46
C ALA A 271 -15.27 -2.38 -25.43
N ALA A 272 -14.32 -1.52 -25.82
CA ALA A 272 -13.31 -0.99 -24.91
C ALA A 272 -13.94 -0.20 -23.75
N VAL A 273 -14.93 0.65 -24.04
CA VAL A 273 -15.68 1.41 -23.02
C VAL A 273 -16.44 0.46 -22.09
N ARG A 274 -17.16 -0.54 -22.63
CA ARG A 274 -17.84 -1.56 -21.81
C ARG A 274 -16.86 -2.31 -20.89
N SER A 275 -15.66 -2.62 -21.37
CA SER A 275 -14.63 -3.27 -20.57
C SER A 275 -14.12 -2.38 -19.43
N ILE A 276 -13.89 -1.08 -19.70
CA ILE A 276 -13.52 -0.09 -18.69
C ILE A 276 -14.62 0.02 -17.63
N GLU A 277 -15.88 0.11 -18.05
CA GLU A 277 -17.04 0.19 -17.16
C GLU A 277 -17.19 -1.08 -16.31
N ALA A 278 -17.09 -2.27 -16.90
CA ALA A 278 -17.16 -3.53 -16.17
C ALA A 278 -16.10 -3.62 -15.08
N ALA A 279 -14.86 -3.21 -15.39
CA ALA A 279 -13.77 -3.15 -14.41
C ALA A 279 -13.97 -2.08 -13.32
N THR A 280 -14.89 -1.12 -13.51
CA THR A 280 -15.27 -0.13 -12.48
C THR A 280 -16.48 -0.58 -11.65
N ALA A 281 -17.42 -1.31 -12.24
CA ALA A 281 -18.68 -1.71 -11.62
C ALA A 281 -18.50 -2.82 -10.57
N THR A 282 -17.52 -3.71 -10.73
CA THR A 282 -17.28 -4.82 -9.80
C THR A 282 -16.79 -4.36 -8.41
N ALA A 283 -16.42 -3.08 -8.25
CA ALA A 283 -15.90 -2.56 -6.98
C ALA A 283 -16.99 -2.02 -6.03
N ILE A 284 -18.17 -1.63 -6.52
CA ILE A 284 -19.20 -0.98 -5.69
C ILE A 284 -20.59 -1.34 -6.22
N THR A 285 -21.34 -2.10 -5.41
CA THR A 285 -22.79 -2.38 -5.45
C THR A 285 -23.39 -3.05 -6.70
N ALA A 286 -23.79 -4.32 -6.51
CA ALA A 286 -24.64 -5.13 -7.39
C ALA A 286 -26.12 -4.66 -7.41
N GLY A 287 -26.35 -3.36 -7.58
CA GLY A 287 -27.67 -2.78 -7.80
C GLY A 287 -27.88 -2.49 -9.29
N SER A 288 -28.92 -3.10 -9.87
CA SER A 288 -29.31 -3.05 -11.29
C SER A 288 -29.44 -1.63 -11.88
N PHE A 289 -28.32 -1.00 -12.26
CA PHE A 289 -28.29 0.17 -13.13
C PHE A 289 -27.65 -0.21 -14.46
N SER A 290 -28.49 -0.54 -15.44
CA SER A 290 -28.08 -0.86 -16.82
C SER A 290 -27.66 0.42 -17.57
N THR A 291 -26.56 1.05 -17.15
CA THR A 291 -25.98 2.22 -17.83
C THR A 291 -25.13 1.84 -19.05
N SER A 292 -24.78 0.55 -19.17
CA SER A 292 -23.86 0.04 -20.21
C SER A 292 -24.40 0.16 -21.64
N SER A 293 -25.72 0.28 -21.84
CA SER A 293 -26.28 0.49 -23.19
C SER A 293 -26.31 1.97 -23.62
N ILE A 294 -26.41 2.90 -22.67
CA ILE A 294 -26.53 4.35 -22.95
C ILE A 294 -25.17 4.95 -23.28
N ILE A 295 -24.10 4.51 -22.62
CA ILE A 295 -22.75 5.05 -22.84
C ILE A 295 -22.17 4.53 -24.16
N ALA A 296 -22.44 3.27 -24.52
CA ALA A 296 -21.93 2.61 -25.72
C ALA A 296 -22.52 3.14 -27.04
N THR A 297 -23.68 3.80 -27.01
CA THR A 297 -24.43 4.18 -28.23
C THR A 297 -24.13 5.59 -28.73
N GLN A 298 -23.45 6.44 -27.95
CA GLN A 298 -23.07 7.79 -28.40
C GLN A 298 -21.54 7.93 -28.50
N ASN A 299 -21.06 8.15 -29.72
CA ASN A 299 -19.63 8.35 -30.05
C ASN A 299 -18.92 9.45 -29.22
N GLY A 300 -19.68 10.36 -28.60
CA GLY A 300 -19.16 11.42 -27.72
C GLY A 300 -18.73 10.96 -26.32
N ASN A 301 -19.13 9.76 -25.88
CA ASN A 301 -18.98 9.33 -24.49
C ASN A 301 -17.68 8.56 -24.22
N ALA A 302 -17.13 7.90 -25.25
CA ALA A 302 -15.92 7.09 -25.13
C ALA A 302 -14.72 7.87 -24.58
N LYS A 303 -14.57 9.13 -24.99
CA LYS A 303 -13.50 10.00 -24.48
C LYS A 303 -13.61 10.23 -22.97
N TYR A 304 -14.83 10.33 -22.42
CA TYR A 304 -15.02 10.57 -20.98
C TYR A 304 -14.80 9.29 -20.18
N ALA A 305 -15.21 8.13 -20.70
CA ALA A 305 -14.89 6.84 -20.10
C ALA A 305 -13.37 6.59 -20.07
N LEU A 306 -12.67 6.91 -21.16
CA LEU A 306 -11.21 6.81 -21.23
C LEU A 306 -10.53 7.82 -20.30
N GLN A 307 -11.02 9.06 -20.25
CA GLN A 307 -10.53 10.07 -19.32
C GLN A 307 -10.71 9.64 -17.86
N SER A 308 -11.87 9.05 -17.51
CA SER A 308 -12.14 8.46 -16.20
C SER A 308 -11.13 7.35 -15.86
N TYR A 309 -10.90 6.43 -16.80
CA TYR A 309 -9.91 5.35 -16.65
C TYR A 309 -8.51 5.90 -16.35
N ILE A 310 -8.04 6.85 -17.16
CA ILE A 310 -6.72 7.48 -16.99
C ILE A 310 -6.65 8.22 -15.65
N SER A 311 -7.65 9.05 -15.35
CA SER A 311 -7.70 9.84 -14.12
C SER A 311 -7.61 8.95 -12.89
N ARG A 312 -8.40 7.88 -12.82
CA ARG A 312 -8.38 6.94 -11.69
C ARG A 312 -7.00 6.31 -11.47
N LYS A 313 -6.32 5.90 -12.55
CA LYS A 313 -4.97 5.32 -12.45
C LYS A 313 -3.92 6.35 -12.04
N LEU A 314 -4.02 7.55 -12.57
CA LEU A 314 -3.06 8.63 -12.33
C LEU A 314 -3.15 9.19 -10.91
N PHE A 315 -4.37 9.37 -10.40
CA PHE A 315 -4.65 9.86 -9.04
C PHE A 315 -4.64 8.76 -7.96
N GLN A 316 -4.44 7.49 -8.32
CA GLN A 316 -4.32 6.43 -7.32
C GLN A 316 -3.16 6.73 -6.35
N GLY A 317 -3.45 6.78 -5.04
CA GLY A 317 -2.48 7.09 -3.99
C GLY A 317 -2.17 8.57 -3.79
N PHE A 318 -2.95 9.48 -4.38
CA PHE A 318 -2.72 10.93 -4.27
C PHE A 318 -2.78 11.45 -2.82
N ASP A 319 -3.46 10.73 -1.93
CA ASP A 319 -3.54 10.98 -0.49
C ASP A 319 -2.24 10.66 0.28
N HIS A 320 -1.29 9.96 -0.33
CA HIS A 320 0.03 9.68 0.26
C HIS A 320 1.12 10.62 -0.27
N GLU A 321 2.05 11.05 0.58
CA GLU A 321 3.12 12.01 0.25
C GLU A 321 4.08 11.57 -0.87
N THR A 322 4.03 10.29 -1.25
CA THR A 322 4.85 9.68 -2.32
C THR A 322 4.05 8.72 -3.19
N PHE A 323 2.72 8.82 -3.26
CA PHE A 323 1.87 7.89 -4.01
C PHE A 323 2.06 6.41 -3.63
N TYR A 324 2.41 6.13 -2.38
CA TYR A 324 2.80 4.80 -1.88
C TYR A 324 3.97 4.15 -2.64
N MET A 325 4.80 4.93 -3.35
CA MET A 325 5.98 4.41 -4.05
C MET A 325 7.12 4.09 -3.09
N ASP A 326 7.20 4.82 -1.99
CA ASP A 326 8.09 4.53 -0.88
C ASP A 326 7.32 4.67 0.45
N GLY A 327 7.82 4.01 1.50
CA GLY A 327 7.24 4.09 2.85
C GLY A 327 7.64 5.38 3.59
N SER A 328 7.81 6.49 2.88
CA SER A 328 8.18 7.77 3.49
C SER A 328 7.01 8.35 4.28
N LEU A 329 7.32 8.92 5.46
CA LEU A 329 6.38 9.58 6.37
C LEU A 329 6.92 10.95 6.82
N SER A 330 7.58 11.66 5.91
CA SER A 330 8.26 12.93 6.19
C SER A 330 7.30 14.02 6.68
N SER A 331 6.07 14.03 6.16
CA SER A 331 4.98 14.91 6.57
C SER A 331 4.53 14.69 8.02
N LEU A 332 4.64 13.46 8.54
CA LEU A 332 4.34 13.16 9.95
C LEU A 332 5.48 13.58 10.88
N LEU A 333 6.72 13.41 10.45
CA LEU A 333 7.89 13.70 11.27
C LEU A 333 8.18 15.20 11.38
N ASN A 334 8.14 15.91 10.26
CA ASN A 334 8.45 17.34 10.19
C ASN A 334 7.50 18.07 9.21
N PRO A 335 6.23 18.30 9.61
CA PRO A 335 5.20 18.81 8.70
C PRO A 335 5.56 20.15 8.06
N ASP A 336 6.09 21.11 8.83
CA ASP A 336 6.40 22.46 8.31
C ASP A 336 7.58 22.46 7.34
N GLN A 337 8.56 21.60 7.57
CA GLN A 337 9.69 21.44 6.65
C GLN A 337 9.22 20.75 5.37
N HIS A 338 8.44 19.67 5.50
CA HIS A 338 7.87 18.96 4.36
C HIS A 338 7.04 19.89 3.47
N ARG A 339 6.18 20.74 4.03
CA ARG A 339 5.39 21.72 3.26
C ARG A 339 6.28 22.69 2.48
N ARG A 340 7.32 23.23 3.12
CA ARG A 340 8.30 24.13 2.46
C ARG A 340 9.06 23.42 1.34
N ASP A 341 9.48 22.17 1.57
CA ASP A 341 10.20 21.38 0.57
C ASP A 341 9.31 21.01 -0.62
N CYS A 342 8.03 20.71 -0.38
CA CYS A 342 7.04 20.48 -1.43
C CYS A 342 6.84 21.73 -2.30
N PHE A 343 6.72 22.91 -1.69
CA PHE A 343 6.58 24.17 -2.44
C PHE A 343 7.84 24.55 -3.22
N ALA A 344 9.02 24.37 -2.63
CA ALA A 344 10.29 24.57 -3.31
C ALA A 344 10.41 23.66 -4.53
N ARG A 345 10.15 22.36 -4.36
CA ARG A 345 10.11 21.39 -5.46
C ARG A 345 9.09 21.76 -6.53
N TYR A 346 7.88 22.22 -6.16
CA TYR A 346 6.90 22.68 -7.13
C TYR A 346 7.45 23.81 -8.00
N ARG A 347 8.06 24.83 -7.37
CA ARG A 347 8.62 25.98 -8.08
C ARG A 347 9.71 25.57 -9.07
N ASP A 348 10.64 24.74 -8.60
CA ASP A 348 11.77 24.29 -9.42
C ASP A 348 11.27 23.44 -10.59
N PHE A 349 10.36 22.50 -10.31
CA PHE A 349 9.87 21.55 -11.31
C PHE A 349 8.93 22.16 -12.34
N LYS A 350 8.20 23.23 -11.98
CA LYS A 350 7.25 23.89 -12.89
C LYS A 350 7.95 24.38 -14.17
N ALA A 351 9.16 24.92 -14.05
CA ALA A 351 9.92 25.49 -15.15
C ALA A 351 10.71 24.47 -16.00
N MET A 352 10.88 23.23 -15.54
CA MET A 352 11.68 22.22 -16.22
C MET A 352 10.87 21.46 -17.28
N ASP A 353 11.48 21.10 -18.40
CA ASP A 353 10.88 20.14 -19.33
C ASP A 353 10.98 18.71 -18.76
N PRO A 354 9.88 17.93 -18.70
CA PRO A 354 9.92 16.59 -18.10
C PRO A 354 10.76 15.60 -18.92
N THR A 355 10.84 15.75 -20.24
CA THR A 355 11.64 14.87 -21.10
C THR A 355 13.13 15.16 -20.93
N GLU A 356 13.52 16.42 -20.88
CA GLU A 356 14.91 16.82 -20.61
C GLU A 356 15.36 16.36 -19.21
N LEU A 357 14.51 16.58 -18.19
CA LEU A 357 14.82 16.15 -16.82
C LEU A 357 15.06 14.65 -16.74
N LEU A 358 14.17 13.84 -17.30
CA LEU A 358 14.28 12.39 -17.26
C LEU A 358 15.40 11.85 -18.15
N GLY A 359 15.88 12.65 -19.10
CA GLY A 359 17.13 12.38 -19.82
C GLY A 359 18.38 12.47 -18.93
N ILE A 360 18.33 13.26 -17.85
CA ILE A 360 19.46 13.46 -16.92
C ILE A 360 19.30 12.62 -15.65
N LEU A 361 18.09 12.59 -15.09
CA LEU A 361 17.76 11.92 -13.82
C LEU A 361 16.57 10.93 -14.00
N PRO A 362 16.74 9.84 -14.75
CA PRO A 362 15.65 8.89 -15.04
C PRO A 362 15.11 8.21 -13.78
N THR A 363 15.93 8.02 -12.75
CA THR A 363 15.54 7.30 -11.53
C THR A 363 15.07 8.20 -10.39
N CYS A 364 14.83 9.50 -10.65
CA CYS A 364 14.27 10.41 -9.66
C CYS A 364 12.84 9.99 -9.26
N GLN A 365 12.31 10.58 -8.18
CA GLN A 365 10.96 10.25 -7.70
C GLN A 365 9.87 10.48 -8.75
N PHE A 366 10.01 11.54 -9.56
CA PHE A 366 9.12 11.79 -10.70
C PHE A 366 9.25 10.71 -11.79
N GLY A 367 10.46 10.24 -12.08
CA GLY A 367 10.68 9.16 -13.05
C GLY A 367 10.06 7.84 -12.61
N LYS A 368 10.24 7.47 -11.34
CA LYS A 368 9.57 6.32 -10.73
C LYS A 368 8.05 6.42 -10.79
N PHE A 369 7.51 7.61 -10.49
CA PHE A 369 6.09 7.91 -10.65
C PHE A 369 5.63 7.70 -12.09
N CYS A 370 6.35 8.25 -13.06
CA CYS A 370 6.03 8.11 -14.48
C CYS A 370 6.01 6.64 -14.92
N ASN A 371 7.00 5.85 -14.51
CA ASN A 371 7.07 4.42 -14.86
C ASN A 371 5.90 3.64 -14.25
N ALA A 372 5.64 3.84 -12.95
CA ALA A 372 4.53 3.19 -12.27
C ALA A 372 3.17 3.54 -12.90
N LYS A 373 2.94 4.82 -13.20
CA LYS A 373 1.67 5.30 -13.77
C LYS A 373 1.50 4.90 -15.22
N TYR A 374 2.57 4.94 -16.03
CA TYR A 374 2.53 4.48 -17.42
C TYR A 374 2.13 3.00 -17.47
N LEU A 375 2.81 2.14 -16.69
CA LEU A 375 2.52 0.70 -16.67
C LEU A 375 1.12 0.37 -16.14
N ALA A 376 0.55 1.24 -15.29
CA ALA A 376 -0.81 1.10 -14.77
C ALA A 376 -1.90 1.54 -15.76
N ILE A 377 -1.58 2.45 -16.69
CA ILE A 377 -2.49 3.00 -17.70
C ILE A 377 -2.39 2.23 -19.03
N VAL A 378 -1.18 1.83 -19.43
CA VAL A 378 -0.92 1.19 -20.72
C VAL A 378 -0.67 -0.30 -20.49
N HIS A 379 -1.71 -1.09 -20.75
CA HIS A 379 -1.65 -2.54 -20.65
C HIS A 379 -0.80 -3.14 -21.79
N PRO A 380 -0.06 -4.26 -21.59
CA PRO A 380 0.72 -4.90 -22.67
C PRO A 380 -0.07 -5.08 -23.98
N LYS A 381 -1.28 -5.65 -23.90
CA LYS A 381 -2.18 -5.81 -25.07
C LYS A 381 -2.59 -4.48 -25.72
N MET A 382 -2.68 -3.42 -24.92
CA MET A 382 -2.94 -2.09 -25.46
C MET A 382 -1.73 -1.64 -26.28
N GLU A 383 -0.54 -1.75 -25.70
CA GLU A 383 0.69 -1.32 -26.34
C GLU A 383 1.00 -2.07 -27.64
N GLU A 384 0.93 -3.40 -27.61
CA GLU A 384 1.14 -4.24 -28.80
C GLU A 384 0.16 -3.90 -29.91
N SER A 385 -1.09 -3.58 -29.57
CA SER A 385 -2.08 -3.20 -30.58
C SER A 385 -1.91 -1.78 -31.10
N LEU A 386 -1.44 -0.83 -30.28
CA LEU A 386 -1.28 0.57 -30.68
C LEU A 386 0.04 0.83 -31.43
N PHE A 387 1.11 0.12 -31.07
CA PHE A 387 2.46 0.35 -31.59
C PHE A 387 3.01 -0.83 -32.40
N GLY A 388 2.41 -2.03 -32.29
CA GLY A 388 2.86 -3.23 -33.00
C GLY A 388 3.94 -4.04 -32.26
N ASP A 389 4.47 -3.52 -31.16
CA ASP A 389 5.49 -4.18 -30.33
C ASP A 389 5.38 -3.78 -28.83
N LEU A 390 6.31 -4.27 -28.01
CA LEU A 390 6.43 -3.99 -26.58
C LEU A 390 7.78 -3.34 -26.21
N GLU A 391 8.52 -2.78 -27.17
CA GLU A 391 9.84 -2.20 -26.91
C GLU A 391 9.75 -0.99 -25.98
N GLN A 392 8.70 -0.17 -26.14
CA GLN A 392 8.46 0.97 -25.26
C GLN A 392 8.24 0.53 -23.81
N ARG A 393 7.44 -0.52 -23.59
CA ARG A 393 7.19 -1.12 -22.28
C ARG A 393 8.45 -1.69 -21.68
N ARG A 394 9.24 -2.42 -22.46
CA ARG A 394 10.50 -3.02 -22.00
C ARG A 394 11.44 -1.92 -21.52
N HIS A 395 11.56 -0.84 -22.28
CA HIS A 395 12.35 0.32 -21.89
C HIS A 395 11.86 0.96 -20.57
N VAL A 396 10.54 1.09 -20.38
CA VAL A 396 9.95 1.61 -19.13
C VAL A 396 10.18 0.66 -17.94
N LEU A 397 10.08 -0.66 -18.15
CA LEU A 397 10.35 -1.68 -17.12
C LEU A 397 11.81 -1.68 -16.68
N ASP A 398 12.74 -1.41 -17.60
CA ASP A 398 14.16 -1.24 -17.32
C ASP A 398 14.47 0.10 -16.60
N GLY A 399 13.44 0.89 -16.27
CA GLY A 399 13.55 2.18 -15.58
C GLY A 399 13.86 3.35 -16.52
N GLY A 400 13.82 3.13 -17.83
CA GLY A 400 14.03 4.15 -18.86
C GLY A 400 12.78 4.96 -19.18
N HIS A 401 12.98 6.03 -19.95
CA HIS A 401 11.92 6.96 -20.36
C HIS A 401 11.95 7.14 -21.89
N PRO A 402 10.98 6.55 -22.61
CA PRO A 402 10.90 6.64 -24.07
C PRO A 402 10.79 8.08 -24.57
N ARG A 403 11.33 8.34 -25.77
CA ARG A 403 11.23 9.63 -26.47
C ARG A 403 10.14 9.69 -27.54
N SER A 404 9.19 8.76 -27.49
CA SER A 404 8.06 8.75 -28.42
C SER A 404 7.11 9.92 -28.15
N GLU A 405 6.38 10.38 -29.17
CA GLU A 405 5.36 11.42 -29.01
C GLU A 405 4.29 11.02 -27.98
N PHE A 406 3.87 9.75 -28.00
CA PHE A 406 2.91 9.22 -27.04
C PHE A 406 3.41 9.29 -25.59
N TYR A 407 4.66 8.92 -25.36
CA TYR A 407 5.24 9.01 -24.02
C TYR A 407 5.45 10.46 -23.59
N GLY A 408 5.81 11.35 -24.52
CA GLY A 408 5.90 12.80 -24.27
C GLY A 408 4.58 13.42 -23.81
N GLU A 409 3.47 13.13 -24.50
CA GLU A 409 2.14 13.58 -24.08
C GLU A 409 1.73 12.99 -22.72
N PHE A 410 2.06 11.72 -22.47
CA PHE A 410 1.88 11.11 -21.15
C PHE A 410 2.69 11.84 -20.06
N LEU A 411 3.95 12.19 -20.32
CA LEU A 411 4.80 12.93 -19.38
C LEU A 411 4.24 14.31 -19.05
N GLY A 412 3.65 15.01 -20.03
CA GLY A 412 2.97 16.29 -19.82
C GLY A 412 1.82 16.16 -18.80
N LEU A 413 0.99 15.13 -18.96
CA LEU A 413 -0.09 14.81 -18.03
C LEU A 413 0.45 14.37 -16.64
N ALA A 414 1.43 13.48 -16.61
CA ALA A 414 2.06 13.01 -15.37
C ALA A 414 2.68 14.17 -14.59
N LYS A 415 3.39 15.09 -15.26
CA LYS A 415 3.96 16.31 -14.67
C LYS A 415 2.86 17.19 -14.07
N ALA A 416 1.76 17.40 -14.76
CA ALA A 416 0.67 18.24 -14.26
C ALA A 416 0.11 17.69 -12.93
N VAL A 417 -0.10 16.37 -12.84
CA VAL A 417 -0.57 15.72 -11.59
C VAL A 417 0.50 15.73 -10.50
N TRP A 418 1.77 15.52 -10.87
CA TRP A 418 2.89 15.62 -9.93
C TRP A 418 3.00 17.01 -9.29
N LEU A 419 2.87 18.06 -10.09
CA LEU A 419 2.84 19.44 -9.60
C LEU A 419 1.63 19.71 -8.71
N LEU A 420 0.46 19.18 -9.05
CA LEU A 420 -0.75 19.30 -8.22
C LEU A 420 -0.55 18.64 -6.85
N HIS A 421 0.09 17.47 -6.83
CA HIS A 421 0.41 16.73 -5.62
C HIS A 421 1.41 17.47 -4.72
N LEU A 422 2.50 18.00 -5.30
CA LEU A 422 3.43 18.87 -4.57
C LEU A 422 2.71 20.08 -3.95
N LEU A 423 1.75 20.69 -4.66
CA LEU A 423 0.96 21.78 -4.09
C LEU A 423 0.05 21.30 -2.96
N ALA A 424 -0.61 20.15 -3.10
CA ALA A 424 -1.49 19.58 -2.07
C ALA A 424 -0.75 19.44 -0.73
N PHE A 425 0.48 18.91 -0.77
CA PHE A 425 1.34 18.72 0.40
C PHE A 425 2.12 19.97 0.82
N SER A 426 1.94 21.11 0.14
CA SER A 426 2.54 22.40 0.53
C SER A 426 1.57 23.35 1.23
N LEU A 427 0.27 23.12 1.07
CA LEU A 427 -0.80 23.95 1.62
C LEU A 427 -1.14 23.55 3.05
N ASP A 428 -1.65 24.51 3.83
CA ASP A 428 -2.06 24.32 5.21
C ASP A 428 -3.38 25.08 5.46
N PRO A 429 -4.51 24.39 5.70
CA PRO A 429 -4.65 22.93 5.69
C PRO A 429 -4.53 22.34 4.27
N ALA A 430 -4.14 21.07 4.19
CA ALA A 430 -4.02 20.34 2.93
C ALA A 430 -5.38 20.19 2.22
N PRO A 431 -5.45 20.30 0.88
CA PRO A 431 -6.67 20.06 0.11
C PRO A 431 -7.22 18.65 0.33
N SER A 432 -8.52 18.56 0.57
CA SER A 432 -9.20 17.27 0.67
C SER A 432 -9.69 16.83 -0.70
N GLN A 433 -9.15 15.75 -1.24
CA GLN A 433 -9.64 15.13 -2.48
C GLN A 433 -10.98 14.44 -2.22
N PHE A 434 -11.91 14.56 -3.16
CA PHE A 434 -13.15 13.78 -3.19
C PHE A 434 -13.48 13.32 -4.60
N GLU A 435 -14.25 12.25 -4.72
CA GLU A 435 -14.72 11.70 -5.99
C GLU A 435 -16.20 11.35 -5.88
N ALA A 436 -16.93 11.47 -6.98
CA ALA A 436 -18.35 11.15 -7.01
C ALA A 436 -18.57 9.64 -7.22
N SER A 437 -19.38 9.03 -6.35
CA SER A 437 -19.77 7.63 -6.50
C SER A 437 -20.78 7.44 -7.63
N ARG A 438 -20.70 6.29 -8.31
CA ARG A 438 -21.72 5.88 -9.29
C ARG A 438 -23.08 5.77 -8.60
N GLY A 439 -24.11 6.31 -9.25
CA GLY A 439 -25.48 6.38 -8.75
C GLY A 439 -25.76 7.55 -7.80
N ALA A 440 -24.74 8.32 -7.39
CA ALA A 440 -24.94 9.48 -6.53
C ALA A 440 -25.76 10.58 -7.22
N GLU A 441 -26.53 11.33 -6.45
CA GLU A 441 -27.25 12.50 -6.96
C GLU A 441 -26.28 13.61 -7.37
N PHE A 442 -26.61 14.31 -8.46
CA PHE A 442 -25.78 15.41 -8.93
C PHE A 442 -25.89 16.62 -7.99
N HIS A 443 -24.75 17.07 -7.44
CA HIS A 443 -24.69 18.26 -6.59
C HIS A 443 -23.94 19.41 -7.29
N PRO A 444 -24.62 20.49 -7.73
CA PRO A 444 -24.02 21.53 -8.57
C PRO A 444 -22.87 22.30 -7.89
N ASP A 445 -22.84 22.36 -6.56
CA ASP A 445 -21.75 23.04 -5.83
C ASP A 445 -20.44 22.23 -5.77
N TYR A 446 -20.52 20.89 -5.89
CA TYR A 446 -19.36 19.99 -5.81
C TYR A 446 -19.03 19.31 -7.14
N MET A 447 -19.93 19.37 -8.12
CA MET A 447 -19.83 18.61 -9.37
C MET A 447 -20.08 19.48 -10.60
N ASP A 448 -19.29 19.24 -11.64
CA ASP A 448 -19.49 19.77 -12.99
C ASP A 448 -19.80 18.62 -13.95
N SER A 449 -20.90 18.74 -14.71
CA SER A 449 -21.20 17.76 -15.75
C SER A 449 -20.30 17.96 -16.97
N VAL A 450 -19.74 16.86 -17.48
CA VAL A 450 -19.03 16.86 -18.77
C VAL A 450 -19.97 16.77 -19.98
N VAL A 451 -21.24 16.42 -19.72
CA VAL A 451 -22.31 16.39 -20.71
C VAL A 451 -22.96 17.77 -20.76
N LYS A 452 -23.11 18.33 -21.95
CA LYS A 452 -23.85 19.59 -22.14
C LYS A 452 -25.32 19.28 -22.31
N PHE A 453 -26.16 19.87 -21.48
CA PHE A 453 -27.61 19.76 -21.59
C PHE A 453 -28.20 20.97 -22.31
N ALA A 454 -29.30 20.76 -23.03
CA ALA A 454 -30.05 21.85 -23.64
C ALA A 454 -30.50 22.84 -22.54
N GLY A 455 -30.24 24.13 -22.73
CA GLY A 455 -30.52 25.16 -21.74
C GLY A 455 -29.46 25.33 -20.63
N GLY A 456 -28.35 24.61 -20.69
CA GLY A 456 -27.18 24.83 -19.81
C GLY A 456 -27.36 24.40 -18.35
N ARG A 457 -28.52 23.86 -17.97
CA ARG A 457 -28.80 23.31 -16.64
C ARG A 457 -28.97 21.80 -16.72
N VAL A 458 -28.51 21.11 -15.67
CA VAL A 458 -28.69 19.66 -15.52
C VAL A 458 -30.17 19.39 -15.21
N PRO A 459 -30.88 18.55 -15.98
CA PRO A 459 -32.26 18.18 -15.70
C PRO A 459 -32.42 17.46 -14.34
N SER A 460 -33.62 17.53 -13.77
CA SER A 460 -33.99 16.71 -12.61
C SER A 460 -33.93 15.21 -12.96
N GLY A 461 -33.60 14.37 -11.97
CA GLY A 461 -33.49 12.92 -12.17
C GLY A 461 -32.17 12.46 -12.77
N GLN A 462 -31.17 13.33 -12.93
CA GLN A 462 -29.83 12.91 -13.33
C GLN A 462 -29.03 12.41 -12.13
N VAL A 463 -28.33 11.29 -12.33
CA VAL A 463 -27.40 10.69 -11.37
C VAL A 463 -26.02 10.52 -12.00
N VAL A 464 -25.00 10.39 -11.16
CA VAL A 464 -23.63 10.16 -11.60
C VAL A 464 -23.53 8.77 -12.23
N GLY A 465 -23.24 8.71 -13.53
CA GLY A 465 -22.93 7.45 -14.21
C GLY A 465 -21.53 6.96 -13.84
N PHE A 466 -20.55 7.85 -13.91
CA PHE A 466 -19.18 7.61 -13.45
C PHE A 466 -18.41 8.94 -13.24
N PRO A 467 -17.40 8.94 -12.34
CA PRO A 467 -16.53 10.09 -12.17
C PRO A 467 -15.53 10.20 -13.32
N VAL A 468 -15.23 11.43 -13.77
CA VAL A 468 -14.29 11.72 -14.86
C VAL A 468 -12.97 12.29 -14.33
N SER A 469 -13.02 13.15 -13.32
CA SER A 469 -11.85 13.65 -12.59
C SER A 469 -12.23 14.02 -11.16
N PRO A 470 -11.30 13.89 -10.19
CA PRO A 470 -11.59 14.21 -8.80
C PRO A 470 -11.89 15.71 -8.59
N GLY A 471 -12.54 15.99 -7.47
CA GLY A 471 -12.70 17.34 -6.92
C GLY A 471 -11.81 17.54 -5.69
N PHE A 472 -11.67 18.79 -5.29
CA PHE A 472 -10.86 19.19 -4.13
C PHE A 472 -11.55 20.27 -3.31
N LYS A 473 -11.55 20.11 -1.99
CA LYS A 473 -11.94 21.16 -1.04
C LYS A 473 -10.67 21.81 -0.51
N LEU A 474 -10.53 23.12 -0.69
CA LEU A 474 -9.35 23.88 -0.25
C LEU A 474 -9.56 24.46 1.16
N GLY A 475 -8.46 24.79 1.83
CA GLY A 475 -8.49 25.32 3.20
C GLY A 475 -9.23 26.65 3.38
N ASN A 476 -9.34 27.44 2.32
CA ASN A 476 -10.11 28.69 2.30
C ASN A 476 -11.63 28.48 2.10
N GLY A 477 -12.09 27.22 2.05
CA GLY A 477 -13.49 26.87 1.81
C GLY A 477 -13.92 26.81 0.34
N SER A 478 -13.04 27.19 -0.59
CA SER A 478 -13.31 27.03 -2.03
C SER A 478 -13.33 25.56 -2.45
N VAL A 479 -14.08 25.27 -3.51
CA VAL A 479 -14.28 23.91 -4.03
C VAL A 479 -13.92 23.88 -5.50
N ILE A 480 -12.94 23.05 -5.83
CA ILE A 480 -12.72 22.60 -7.21
C ILE A 480 -13.64 21.42 -7.45
N LYS A 481 -14.63 21.62 -8.31
CA LYS A 481 -15.66 20.62 -8.56
C LYS A 481 -15.09 19.36 -9.22
N ALA A 482 -15.60 18.21 -8.78
CA ALA A 482 -15.37 16.94 -9.46
C ALA A 482 -16.07 16.96 -10.82
N ARG A 483 -15.45 16.40 -11.85
CA ARG A 483 -16.11 16.29 -13.17
C ARG A 483 -16.79 14.94 -13.24
N VAL A 484 -18.05 14.93 -13.63
CA VAL A 484 -18.88 13.71 -13.65
C VAL A 484 -19.58 13.55 -14.99
N TYR A 485 -19.73 12.31 -15.40
CA TYR A 485 -20.62 11.95 -16.50
C TYR A 485 -21.99 11.61 -15.91
N LEU A 486 -23.04 12.23 -16.42
CA LEU A 486 -24.41 12.08 -15.89
C LEU A 486 -25.25 11.18 -16.78
N VAL A 487 -26.14 10.42 -16.14
CA VAL A 487 -27.13 9.56 -16.78
C VAL A 487 -28.49 9.78 -16.13
N ASN A 488 -29.55 9.42 -16.83
CA ASN A 488 -30.89 9.46 -16.24
C ASN A 488 -31.02 8.36 -15.17
N ARG A 489 -31.67 8.69 -14.05
CA ARG A 489 -32.10 7.73 -13.04
C ARG A 489 -33.24 6.92 -13.65
N ASN A 490 -32.98 5.65 -13.94
CA ASN A 490 -34.00 4.73 -14.47
C ASN A 490 -35.16 4.55 -13.50
#